data_AF-A0A3P9DUI3-F1
#
_entry.id   AF-A0A3P9DUI3-F1
#
_cell.length_a   1.000
_cell.length_b   1.000
_cell.length_c   1.000
_cell.angle_alpha   90.00
_cell.angle_beta   90.00
_cell.angle_gamma   90.00
#
_symmetry.space_group_name_H-M   'P 1'
#
loop_
_entity.id
_entity.type
_entity.pdbx_description
1 polymer ?
#
loop_
_entity_poly.entity_id
_entity_poly.type
_entity_poly.pdbx_seq_one_letter_code
_entity_poly.pdbx_strand_id
1 'polypeptide(L)'
;MANLKLINICTIYNSVCISGYGFLEYQVDRCVFNSTELKDIEYISSWYFNKVEDVRFSSSVGEYVGYTEPGLKYAADWNKDQAQMAAWRAQKETYCQHNIGIWYSNPLSKSAPPTVKLHSTTPLSSQHPAMLVCSVYDFYPSKIKVSWHRDGQEVSADVTSTEEMADGDWYYQTHSHLEYTPRSGEKISCVVEHASLKEPLKTDWDPSMPESERNKLAIGASGLILGLILSLAGFIYYKRKSRGQSRNPTHRPVHT
;
A
#
# COMPACT_ATOMS: atom_id res chain seq x y z
N MET A 1 8.67 18.63 6.52
CA MET A 1 8.06 18.07 7.75
C MET A 1 9.13 17.29 8.49
N ALA A 2 9.35 17.61 9.77
CA ALA A 2 10.38 16.98 10.59
C ALA A 2 10.09 15.47 10.75
N ASN A 3 11.12 14.67 10.44
CA ASN A 3 11.10 13.22 10.45
C ASN A 3 10.87 12.68 11.85
N LEU A 4 9.66 12.19 12.13
CA LEU A 4 9.43 11.28 13.25
C LEU A 4 9.49 9.84 12.71
N LYS A 5 10.71 9.37 12.45
CA LYS A 5 10.98 7.95 12.15
C LYS A 5 10.99 7.17 13.46
N LEU A 6 9.83 7.01 14.08
CA LEU A 6 9.61 5.95 15.07
C LEU A 6 9.58 4.63 14.29
N ILE A 7 10.76 4.10 13.98
CA ILE A 7 10.88 2.81 13.34
C ILE A 7 11.21 1.81 14.44
N ASN A 8 10.19 1.10 14.90
CA ASN A 8 10.37 -0.10 15.71
C ASN A 8 11.00 -1.18 14.83
N ILE A 9 12.33 -1.27 14.82
CA ILE A 9 13.02 -2.41 14.23
C ILE A 9 12.94 -3.56 15.23
N CYS A 10 11.94 -4.40 15.02
CA CYS A 10 11.79 -5.67 15.70
C CYS A 10 12.54 -6.72 14.87
N THR A 11 13.81 -6.97 15.19
CA THR A 11 14.49 -8.14 14.64
C THR A 11 14.12 -9.31 15.54
N ILE A 12 13.07 -10.06 15.17
CA ILE A 12 12.52 -11.06 16.07
C ILE A 12 13.38 -12.33 16.03
N TYR A 13 14.26 -12.52 17.01
CA TYR A 13 14.78 -13.83 17.35
C TYR A 13 13.75 -14.53 18.25
N ASN A 14 12.68 -15.05 17.63
CA ASN A 14 11.57 -15.70 18.34
C ASN A 14 12.02 -17.04 18.93
N SER A 15 12.37 -17.07 20.21
CA SER A 15 12.20 -18.30 21.02
C SER A 15 10.77 -18.33 21.51
N VAL A 16 9.85 -18.88 20.71
CA VAL A 16 8.45 -19.06 21.10
C VAL A 16 8.27 -20.47 21.65
N CYS A 17 7.99 -20.58 22.94
CA CYS A 17 7.66 -21.85 23.58
C CYS A 17 6.15 -21.90 23.83
N ILE A 18 5.48 -22.85 23.18
CA ILE A 18 4.08 -23.19 23.49
C ILE A 18 4.10 -24.50 24.26
N SER A 19 3.75 -24.43 25.54
CA SER A 19 3.60 -25.66 26.34
C SER A 19 2.30 -26.38 25.95
N GLY A 20 2.25 -27.70 26.13
CA GLY A 20 1.05 -28.51 25.86
C GLY A 20 -0.20 -28.13 26.67
N TYR A 21 -0.07 -27.20 27.62
CA TYR A 21 -1.15 -26.64 28.44
C TYR A 21 -1.64 -25.26 27.95
N GLY A 22 -1.13 -24.76 26.82
CA GLY A 22 -1.58 -23.51 26.20
C GLY A 22 -0.91 -22.24 26.73
N PHE A 23 0.16 -22.35 27.52
CA PHE A 23 0.97 -21.19 27.91
C PHE A 23 1.87 -20.74 26.76
N LEU A 24 1.96 -19.42 26.57
CA LEU A 24 2.78 -18.77 25.55
C LEU A 24 3.91 -17.98 26.22
N GLU A 25 5.15 -18.38 25.96
CA GLU A 25 6.33 -17.65 26.37
C GLU A 25 7.15 -17.22 25.14
N TYR A 26 7.55 -15.95 25.07
CA TYR A 26 8.37 -15.44 23.98
C TYR A 26 9.22 -14.25 24.39
N GLN A 27 10.37 -14.12 23.73
CA GLN A 27 11.29 -12.99 23.86
C GLN A 27 11.20 -12.09 22.63
N VAL A 28 11.28 -10.78 22.84
CA VAL A 28 11.33 -9.78 21.76
C VAL A 28 12.51 -8.85 21.95
N ASP A 29 13.42 -8.89 20.98
CA ASP A 29 14.56 -7.98 20.88
C ASP A 29 14.24 -6.81 19.94
N ARG A 30 14.53 -5.59 20.39
CA ARG A 30 14.24 -4.34 19.66
C ARG A 30 15.45 -3.42 19.70
N CYS A 31 15.69 -2.79 18.55
CA CYS A 31 16.61 -1.67 18.42
C CYS A 31 15.79 -0.41 18.16
N VAL A 32 15.67 0.46 19.17
CA VAL A 32 14.88 1.70 19.10
C VAL A 32 15.82 2.86 18.85
N PHE A 33 15.53 3.66 17.82
CA PHE A 33 16.29 4.87 17.47
C PHE A 33 15.41 5.81 16.64
N ASN A 34 15.77 7.08 16.62
CA ASN A 34 15.03 8.13 15.91
C ASN A 34 15.86 8.87 14.85
N SER A 35 17.16 8.56 14.74
CA SER A 35 18.13 9.31 13.94
C SER A 35 19.12 8.39 13.23
N THR A 36 19.61 8.84 12.08
CA THR A 36 20.68 8.18 11.32
C THR A 36 22.04 8.24 12.02
N GLU A 37 22.22 9.16 12.96
CA GLU A 37 23.45 9.26 13.76
C GLU A 37 23.54 8.19 14.86
N LEU A 38 22.41 7.55 15.21
CA LEU A 38 22.31 6.42 16.15
C LEU A 38 22.90 6.68 17.54
N LYS A 39 23.13 7.94 17.93
CA LYS A 39 23.67 8.30 19.25
C LYS A 39 22.80 7.75 20.39
N ASP A 40 21.49 7.83 20.20
CA ASP A 40 20.49 7.41 21.19
C ASP A 40 19.89 6.04 20.86
N ILE A 41 20.58 5.19 20.08
CA ILE A 41 20.10 3.83 19.85
C ILE A 41 20.05 3.06 21.17
N GLU A 42 18.92 2.41 21.38
CA GLU A 42 18.64 1.61 22.56
C GLU A 42 18.35 0.16 22.16
N TYR A 43 18.99 -0.77 22.84
CA TYR A 43 18.64 -2.18 22.78
C TYR A 43 17.69 -2.52 23.91
N ILE A 44 16.58 -3.17 23.57
CA ILE A 44 15.57 -3.65 24.52
C ILE A 44 15.34 -5.13 24.27
N SER A 45 15.38 -5.93 25.33
CA SER A 45 14.98 -7.34 25.30
C SER A 45 13.87 -7.57 26.31
N SER A 46 12.69 -7.96 25.82
CA SER A 46 11.48 -8.13 26.63
C SER A 46 11.02 -9.57 26.61
N TRP A 47 10.83 -10.15 27.79
CA TRP A 47 10.25 -11.49 27.98
C TRP A 47 8.76 -11.35 28.28
N TYR A 48 7.94 -12.10 27.56
CA TYR A 48 6.49 -12.10 27.70
C TYR A 48 5.99 -13.48 28.10
N PHE A 49 5.09 -13.50 29.08
CA PHE A 49 4.32 -14.67 29.46
C PHE A 49 2.83 -14.40 29.25
N ASN A 50 2.15 -15.22 28.45
CA ASN A 50 0.75 -15.03 28.07
C ASN A 50 0.42 -13.61 27.59
N LYS A 51 1.31 -13.02 26.77
CA LYS A 51 1.23 -11.65 26.22
C LYS A 51 1.40 -10.52 27.25
N VAL A 52 1.66 -10.84 28.51
CA VAL A 52 2.02 -9.87 29.55
C VAL A 52 3.55 -9.79 29.62
N GLU A 53 4.09 -8.59 29.56
CA GLU A 53 5.53 -8.39 29.73
C GLU A 53 5.94 -8.70 31.17
N ASP A 54 6.85 -9.65 31.34
CA ASP A 54 7.27 -10.14 32.64
C ASP A 54 8.56 -9.46 33.10
N VAL A 55 9.59 -9.49 32.25
CA VAL A 55 10.92 -8.95 32.52
C VAL A 55 11.47 -8.25 31.29
N ARG A 56 12.14 -7.11 31.47
CA ARG A 56 12.81 -6.38 30.40
C ARG A 56 14.25 -6.04 30.78
N PHE A 57 15.18 -6.28 29.87
CA PHE A 57 16.48 -5.61 29.85
C PHE A 57 16.41 -4.41 28.89
N SER A 58 16.99 -3.28 29.28
CA SER A 58 17.22 -2.16 28.35
C SER A 58 18.64 -1.64 28.51
N SER A 59 19.27 -1.26 27.40
CA SER A 59 20.63 -0.69 27.45
C SER A 59 20.67 0.68 28.13
N SER A 60 19.54 1.40 28.21
CA SER A 60 19.44 2.69 28.91
C SER A 60 19.47 2.53 30.43
N VAL A 61 18.83 1.50 30.96
CA VAL A 61 18.84 1.16 32.39
C VAL A 61 20.06 0.31 32.76
N GLY A 62 20.51 -0.57 31.86
CA GLY A 62 21.68 -1.42 32.03
C GLY A 62 21.44 -2.64 32.93
N GLU A 63 20.18 -2.94 33.26
CA GLU A 63 19.78 -4.11 34.05
C GLU A 63 18.37 -4.61 33.73
N TYR A 64 18.04 -5.79 34.25
CA TYR A 64 16.71 -6.36 34.16
C TYR A 64 15.75 -5.69 35.15
N VAL A 65 14.57 -5.35 34.67
CA VAL A 65 13.44 -4.83 35.45
C VAL A 65 12.27 -5.80 35.30
N GLY A 66 11.72 -6.25 36.42
CA GLY A 66 10.52 -7.08 36.46
C GLY A 66 9.23 -6.24 36.54
N TYR A 67 8.19 -6.65 35.84
CA TYR A 67 6.89 -5.98 35.76
C TYR A 67 5.74 -6.79 36.38
N THR A 68 5.98 -8.07 36.67
CA THR A 68 5.04 -8.92 37.40
C THR A 68 5.70 -9.52 38.65
N GLU A 69 4.93 -10.09 39.57
CA GLU A 69 5.45 -10.71 40.80
C GLU A 69 6.54 -11.78 40.52
N PRO A 70 6.34 -12.75 39.60
CA PRO A 70 7.41 -13.62 39.12
C PRO A 70 8.59 -12.85 38.50
N GLY A 71 8.31 -11.89 37.63
CA GLY A 71 9.33 -11.10 36.94
C GLY A 71 10.26 -10.33 37.87
N LEU A 72 9.76 -9.84 39.01
CA LEU A 72 10.59 -9.21 40.04
C LEU A 72 11.64 -10.18 40.60
N LYS A 73 11.27 -11.46 40.80
CA LYS A 73 12.20 -12.50 41.27
C LYS A 73 13.21 -12.86 40.19
N TYR A 74 12.75 -13.06 38.96
CA TYR A 74 13.63 -13.35 37.83
C TYR A 74 14.63 -12.24 37.57
N ALA A 75 14.19 -10.97 37.52
CA ALA A 75 15.06 -9.83 37.35
C ALA A 75 16.12 -9.75 38.47
N ALA A 76 15.71 -9.94 39.73
CA ALA A 76 16.62 -9.96 40.86
C ALA A 76 17.66 -11.09 40.78
N ASP A 77 17.28 -12.26 40.29
CA ASP A 77 18.19 -13.39 40.13
C ASP A 77 19.12 -13.22 38.93
N TRP A 78 18.61 -12.78 37.77
CA TRP A 78 19.42 -12.57 36.56
C TRP A 78 20.43 -11.43 36.73
N ASN A 79 20.07 -10.36 37.45
CA ASN A 79 20.99 -9.25 37.74
C ASN A 79 22.19 -9.65 38.61
N LYS A 80 22.18 -10.83 39.26
CA LYS A 80 23.32 -11.32 40.05
C LYS A 80 24.44 -11.86 39.17
N ASP A 81 24.14 -12.37 37.97
CA ASP A 81 25.13 -12.93 37.05
C ASP A 81 25.85 -11.82 36.28
N GLN A 82 27.02 -11.40 36.80
CA GLN A 82 27.80 -10.32 36.18
C GLN A 82 28.32 -10.66 34.78
N ALA A 83 28.57 -11.94 34.49
CA ALA A 83 29.08 -12.35 33.18
C ALA A 83 27.96 -12.21 32.13
N GLN A 84 26.75 -12.69 32.44
CA GLN A 84 25.61 -12.48 31.56
C GLN A 84 25.23 -11.01 31.43
N MET A 85 25.23 -10.25 32.53
CA MET A 85 24.91 -8.83 32.50
C MET A 85 25.89 -8.01 31.65
N ALA A 86 27.18 -8.35 31.67
CA ALA A 86 28.16 -7.75 30.77
C ALA A 86 27.84 -8.06 29.29
N ALA A 87 27.44 -9.30 28.98
CA ALA A 87 27.03 -9.68 27.62
C ALA A 87 25.76 -8.95 27.16
N TRP A 88 24.76 -8.79 28.03
CA TRP A 88 23.52 -8.06 27.75
C TRP A 88 23.75 -6.55 27.53
N ARG A 89 24.62 -5.94 28.34
CA ARG A 89 25.00 -4.52 28.17
C ARG A 89 25.70 -4.26 26.84
N ALA A 90 26.43 -5.23 26.31
CA ALA A 90 27.12 -5.11 25.03
C ALA A 90 26.19 -5.27 23.79
N GLN A 91 24.95 -5.73 23.94
CA GLN A 91 24.04 -5.99 22.81
C GLN A 91 23.69 -4.72 22.02
N LYS A 92 23.72 -3.55 22.65
CA LYS A 92 23.55 -2.27 21.94
C LYS A 92 24.57 -2.13 20.81
N GLU A 93 25.84 -2.40 21.08
CA GLU A 93 26.93 -2.31 20.11
C GLU A 93 26.96 -3.55 19.20
N THR A 94 26.93 -4.75 19.80
CA THR A 94 27.19 -6.01 19.07
C THR A 94 26.01 -6.48 18.24
N TYR A 95 24.78 -6.11 18.61
CA TYR A 95 23.56 -6.48 17.88
C TYR A 95 22.99 -5.29 17.13
N CYS A 96 22.60 -4.22 17.84
CA CYS A 96 21.91 -3.11 17.19
C CYS A 96 22.82 -2.35 16.22
N GLN A 97 23.95 -1.83 16.70
CA GLN A 97 24.86 -1.06 15.83
C GLN A 97 25.49 -1.92 14.74
N HIS A 98 25.79 -3.19 15.03
CA HIS A 98 26.31 -4.12 14.03
C HIS A 98 25.33 -4.33 12.87
N ASN A 99 24.04 -4.58 13.16
CA ASN A 99 23.06 -4.94 12.14
C ASN A 99 22.37 -3.73 11.47
N ILE A 100 22.41 -2.54 12.08
CA ILE A 100 21.69 -1.36 11.57
C ILE A 100 22.06 -0.95 10.15
N GLY A 101 23.32 -1.18 9.75
CA GLY A 101 23.78 -0.90 8.38
C GLY A 101 23.02 -1.70 7.32
N ILE A 102 22.64 -2.95 7.64
CA ILE A 102 21.84 -3.80 6.76
C ILE A 102 20.44 -3.22 6.59
N TRP A 103 19.84 -2.74 7.69
CA TRP A 103 18.51 -2.13 7.66
C TRP A 103 18.49 -0.82 6.87
N TYR A 104 19.49 0.06 7.04
CA TYR A 104 19.61 1.28 6.23
C TYR A 104 19.86 1.02 4.76
N SER A 105 20.68 0.04 4.42
CA SER A 105 20.95 -0.33 3.03
C SER A 105 19.72 -0.93 2.33
N ASN A 106 18.76 -1.44 3.11
CA ASN A 106 17.55 -2.08 2.63
C ASN A 106 16.29 -1.32 3.10
N PRO A 107 15.40 -1.85 3.97
CA PRO A 107 14.03 -1.34 4.07
C PRO A 107 13.93 0.10 4.58
N LEU A 108 14.93 0.67 5.26
CA LEU A 108 14.81 2.04 5.80
C LEU A 108 15.11 3.14 4.79
N SER A 109 15.82 2.81 3.70
CA SER A 109 16.14 3.76 2.62
C SER A 109 15.27 3.58 1.38
N LYS A 110 14.49 2.50 1.31
CA LYS A 110 13.55 2.28 0.21
C LYS A 110 12.23 2.99 0.47
N SER A 111 11.58 3.35 -0.62
CA SER A 111 10.24 3.93 -0.63
C SER A 111 9.55 3.53 -1.92
N ALA A 112 8.24 3.33 -1.88
CA ALA A 112 7.43 2.99 -3.04
C ALA A 112 6.29 4.00 -3.21
N PRO A 113 6.08 4.54 -4.43
CA PRO A 113 5.01 5.49 -4.69
C PRO A 113 3.64 4.83 -4.71
N PRO A 114 2.60 5.53 -4.18
CA PRO A 114 1.25 5.02 -4.16
C PRO A 114 0.63 4.94 -5.55
N THR A 115 -0.27 3.98 -5.71
CA THR A 115 -1.24 3.94 -6.82
C THR A 115 -2.60 4.43 -6.32
N VAL A 116 -3.21 5.38 -7.03
CA VAL A 116 -4.51 5.97 -6.66
C VAL A 116 -5.60 5.47 -7.60
N LYS A 117 -6.74 5.04 -7.02
CA LYS A 117 -7.97 4.70 -7.75
C LYS A 117 -9.14 5.51 -7.20
N LEU A 118 -9.72 6.34 -8.05
CA LEU A 118 -10.97 7.05 -7.76
C LEU A 118 -12.17 6.27 -8.28
N HIS A 119 -13.22 6.22 -7.47
CA HIS A 119 -14.54 5.72 -7.88
C HIS A 119 -15.64 6.44 -7.10
N SER A 120 -16.88 6.35 -7.59
CA SER A 120 -18.05 6.86 -6.89
C SER A 120 -18.91 5.72 -6.37
N THR A 121 -19.61 5.98 -5.27
CA THR A 121 -20.59 5.06 -4.69
C THR A 121 -21.79 5.84 -4.16
N THR A 122 -22.89 5.13 -3.92
CA THR A 122 -24.08 5.71 -3.28
C THR A 122 -23.97 5.46 -1.77
N PRO A 123 -23.98 6.50 -0.92
CA PRO A 123 -23.93 6.30 0.52
C PRO A 123 -25.20 5.60 1.02
N LEU A 124 -25.05 4.67 1.97
CA LEU A 124 -26.18 3.91 2.54
C LEU A 124 -27.11 4.80 3.39
N SER A 125 -26.55 5.79 4.07
CA SER A 125 -27.28 6.73 4.91
C SER A 125 -26.46 8.01 5.08
N SER A 126 -26.64 8.96 4.16
CA SER A 126 -26.01 10.28 4.21
C SER A 126 -27.01 11.36 3.80
N GLN A 127 -26.78 12.58 4.28
CA GLN A 127 -27.49 13.77 3.78
C GLN A 127 -27.04 14.13 2.36
N HIS A 128 -25.90 13.60 1.91
CA HIS A 128 -25.37 13.80 0.57
C HIS A 128 -25.80 12.69 -0.39
N PRO A 129 -26.12 13.03 -1.65
CA PRO A 129 -26.59 12.06 -2.65
C PRO A 129 -25.45 11.21 -3.25
N ALA A 130 -24.19 11.58 -3.07
CA ALA A 130 -23.04 10.90 -3.67
C ALA A 130 -21.85 10.85 -2.71
N MET A 131 -21.02 9.81 -2.89
CA MET A 131 -19.76 9.64 -2.19
C MET A 131 -18.65 9.32 -3.19
N LEU A 132 -17.50 9.99 -3.08
CA LEU A 132 -16.29 9.63 -3.79
C LEU A 132 -15.36 8.86 -2.87
N VAL A 133 -14.66 7.88 -3.44
CA VAL A 133 -13.69 7.05 -2.72
C VAL A 133 -12.35 7.16 -3.43
N CYS A 134 -11.34 7.59 -2.69
CA CYS A 134 -9.94 7.59 -3.07
C CYS A 134 -9.23 6.44 -2.38
N SER A 135 -9.03 5.36 -3.12
CA SER A 135 -8.27 4.21 -2.67
C SER A 135 -6.80 4.37 -3.07
N VAL A 136 -5.92 4.32 -2.08
CA VAL A 136 -4.47 4.51 -2.24
C VAL A 136 -3.79 3.20 -1.86
N TYR A 137 -3.03 2.61 -2.77
CA TYR A 137 -2.44 1.27 -2.65
C TYR A 137 -0.93 1.28 -2.88
N ASP A 138 -0.28 0.16 -2.54
CA ASP A 138 1.07 -0.21 -2.97
C ASP A 138 2.18 0.79 -2.55
N PHE A 139 2.00 1.47 -1.41
CA PHE A 139 2.96 2.48 -0.94
C PHE A 139 3.76 2.02 0.27
N TYR A 140 4.96 2.59 0.41
CA TYR A 140 5.84 2.38 1.56
C TYR A 140 6.76 3.60 1.74
N PRO A 141 6.95 4.13 2.97
CA PRO A 141 6.46 3.63 4.27
C PRO A 141 4.99 3.95 4.56
N SER A 142 4.45 3.48 5.67
CA SER A 142 3.02 3.64 6.02
C SER A 142 2.55 5.08 6.20
N LYS A 143 3.45 6.01 6.55
CA LYS A 143 3.06 7.40 6.81
C LYS A 143 2.70 8.12 5.51
N ILE A 144 1.43 8.47 5.38
CA ILE A 144 0.84 9.10 4.21
C ILE A 144 -0.17 10.17 4.63
N LYS A 145 -0.37 11.19 3.80
CA LYS A 145 -1.48 12.15 3.95
C LYS A 145 -2.34 12.11 2.70
N VAL A 146 -3.62 11.84 2.87
CA VAL A 146 -4.64 11.84 1.81
C VAL A 146 -5.62 12.96 2.11
N SER A 147 -5.87 13.82 1.13
CA SER A 147 -6.74 14.99 1.27
C SER A 147 -7.61 15.17 0.04
N TRP A 148 -8.76 15.82 0.21
CA TRP A 148 -9.65 16.16 -0.87
C TRP A 148 -9.56 17.64 -1.18
N HIS A 149 -9.53 17.99 -2.45
CA HIS A 149 -9.57 19.37 -2.91
C HIS A 149 -10.82 19.58 -3.77
N ARG A 150 -11.57 20.65 -3.49
CA ARG A 150 -12.72 21.09 -4.27
C ARG A 150 -12.48 22.51 -4.79
N ASP A 151 -12.49 22.66 -6.10
CA ASP A 151 -12.18 23.90 -6.82
C ASP A 151 -10.84 24.52 -6.39
N GLY A 152 -9.87 23.65 -6.11
CA GLY A 152 -8.51 24.02 -5.69
C GLY A 152 -8.31 24.22 -4.19
N GLN A 153 -9.37 24.24 -3.38
CA GLN A 153 -9.28 24.39 -1.93
C GLN A 153 -9.38 23.03 -1.23
N GLU A 154 -8.53 22.80 -0.23
CA GLU A 154 -8.60 21.60 0.61
C GLU A 154 -9.91 21.59 1.42
N VAL A 155 -10.61 20.45 1.42
CA VAL A 155 -11.85 20.23 2.17
C VAL A 155 -11.68 19.08 3.15
N SER A 156 -12.18 19.27 4.37
CA SER A 156 -12.15 18.27 5.44
C SER A 156 -13.54 17.97 6.04
N ALA A 157 -14.53 18.82 5.76
CA ALA A 157 -15.92 18.53 6.08
C ALA A 157 -16.39 17.32 5.24
N ASP A 158 -17.13 16.41 5.88
CA ASP A 158 -17.72 15.24 5.23
C ASP A 158 -16.68 14.26 4.63
N VAL A 159 -15.43 14.35 5.11
CA VAL A 159 -14.34 13.45 4.78
C VAL A 159 -14.12 12.44 5.89
N THR A 160 -14.05 11.16 5.53
CA THR A 160 -13.66 10.08 6.44
C THR A 160 -12.56 9.22 5.80
N SER A 161 -11.66 8.66 6.61
CA SER A 161 -10.58 7.82 6.12
C SER A 161 -10.41 6.58 6.97
N THR A 162 -10.00 5.47 6.35
CA THR A 162 -9.56 4.29 7.08
C THR A 162 -8.18 4.53 7.68
N GLU A 163 -7.88 3.81 8.77
CA GLU A 163 -6.49 3.68 9.22
C GLU A 163 -5.62 3.04 8.13
N GLU A 164 -4.31 3.27 8.17
CA GLU A 164 -3.38 2.65 7.24
C GLU A 164 -3.28 1.14 7.49
N MET A 165 -3.62 0.34 6.49
CA MET A 165 -3.64 -1.11 6.57
C MET A 165 -2.39 -1.68 5.91
N ALA A 166 -1.72 -2.62 6.57
CA ALA A 166 -0.59 -3.35 6.00
C ALA A 166 -1.09 -4.53 5.16
N ASP A 167 -0.55 -4.67 3.95
CA ASP A 167 -0.96 -5.71 3.01
C ASP A 167 -0.30 -7.07 3.28
N GLY A 168 0.72 -7.09 4.15
CA GLY A 168 1.47 -8.29 4.52
C GLY A 168 2.67 -8.57 3.61
N ASP A 169 2.91 -7.74 2.60
CA ASP A 169 4.00 -7.85 1.61
C ASP A 169 4.93 -6.61 1.60
N TRP A 170 4.98 -5.89 2.72
CA TRP A 170 5.68 -4.61 2.96
C TRP A 170 5.00 -3.37 2.43
N TYR A 171 3.90 -3.48 1.68
CA TYR A 171 3.12 -2.33 1.24
C TYR A 171 1.95 -2.05 2.16
N TYR A 172 1.39 -0.86 1.98
CA TYR A 172 0.25 -0.34 2.72
C TYR A 172 -0.83 0.17 1.79
N GLN A 173 -2.04 0.23 2.32
CA GLN A 173 -3.20 0.83 1.67
C GLN A 173 -4.02 1.69 2.65
N THR A 174 -4.73 2.67 2.11
CA THR A 174 -5.71 3.49 2.85
C THR A 174 -6.80 4.00 1.92
N HIS A 175 -7.99 4.23 2.46
CA HIS A 175 -9.15 4.70 1.70
C HIS A 175 -9.71 5.97 2.33
N SER A 176 -9.83 7.03 1.54
CA SER A 176 -10.51 8.25 1.94
C SER A 176 -11.82 8.41 1.19
N HIS A 177 -12.85 8.85 1.89
CA HIS A 177 -14.22 8.99 1.40
C HIS A 177 -14.64 10.44 1.56
N LEU A 178 -15.24 11.01 0.52
CA LEU A 178 -15.83 12.34 0.54
C LEU A 178 -17.31 12.22 0.21
N GLU A 179 -18.17 12.48 1.18
CA GLU A 179 -19.59 12.66 0.95
C GLU A 179 -19.83 14.07 0.39
N TYR A 180 -20.57 14.17 -0.71
CA TYR A 180 -20.78 15.47 -1.35
C TYR A 180 -22.08 15.53 -2.15
N THR A 181 -22.56 16.77 -2.33
CA THR A 181 -23.63 17.10 -3.26
C THR A 181 -23.00 17.64 -4.55
N PRO A 182 -23.16 16.95 -5.71
CA PRO A 182 -22.58 17.36 -6.97
C PRO A 182 -23.04 18.76 -7.42
N ARG A 183 -22.12 19.55 -7.97
CA ARG A 183 -22.33 20.88 -8.54
C ARG A 183 -21.85 20.89 -9.99
N SER A 184 -22.61 21.54 -10.87
CA SER A 184 -22.22 21.63 -12.28
C SER A 184 -20.87 22.37 -12.43
N GLY A 185 -19.92 21.74 -13.11
CA GLY A 185 -18.62 22.33 -13.44
C GLY A 185 -17.59 22.35 -12.31
N GLU A 186 -17.88 21.74 -11.16
CA GLU A 186 -16.91 21.66 -10.07
C GLU A 186 -15.73 20.75 -10.40
N LYS A 187 -14.58 21.03 -9.76
CA LYS A 187 -13.39 20.18 -9.86
C LYS A 187 -13.08 19.58 -8.50
N ILE A 188 -13.18 18.26 -8.40
CA ILE A 188 -12.81 17.53 -7.20
C ILE A 188 -11.57 16.71 -7.48
N SER A 189 -10.62 16.70 -6.55
CA SER A 189 -9.38 15.95 -6.68
C SER A 189 -9.02 15.27 -5.36
N CYS A 190 -8.45 14.07 -5.44
CA CYS A 190 -7.73 13.46 -4.33
C CYS A 190 -6.25 13.84 -4.44
N VAL A 191 -5.66 14.32 -3.33
CA VAL A 191 -4.26 14.76 -3.26
C VAL A 191 -3.55 13.92 -2.20
N VAL A 192 -2.48 13.26 -2.63
CA VAL A 192 -1.69 12.35 -1.82
C VAL A 192 -0.27 12.89 -1.62
N GLU A 193 0.10 13.09 -0.37
CA GLU A 193 1.47 13.42 0.04
C GLU A 193 2.11 12.18 0.69
N HIS A 194 3.26 11.76 0.16
CA HIS A 194 3.96 10.57 0.62
C HIS A 194 5.47 10.73 0.45
N ALA A 195 6.26 10.14 1.35
CA ALA A 195 7.71 10.32 1.40
C ALA A 195 8.46 9.87 0.12
N SER A 196 7.85 8.99 -0.68
CA SER A 196 8.41 8.55 -1.97
C SER A 196 8.18 9.55 -3.11
N LEU A 197 7.32 10.54 -2.93
CA LEU A 197 6.90 11.48 -3.97
C LEU A 197 7.66 12.80 -3.80
N LYS A 198 8.15 13.37 -4.90
CA LYS A 198 8.79 14.69 -4.89
C LYS A 198 7.77 15.83 -4.76
N GLU A 199 6.59 15.61 -5.34
CA GLU A 199 5.46 16.53 -5.33
C GLU A 199 4.19 15.75 -5.02
N PRO A 200 3.16 16.39 -4.43
CA PRO A 200 1.90 15.72 -4.14
C PRO A 200 1.27 15.10 -5.41
N LEU A 201 0.84 13.84 -5.31
CA LEU A 201 0.11 13.16 -6.39
C LEU A 201 -1.34 13.62 -6.37
N LYS A 202 -1.73 14.41 -7.36
CA LYS A 202 -3.11 14.89 -7.55
C LYS A 202 -3.81 14.04 -8.60
N THR A 203 -4.96 13.48 -8.25
CA THR A 203 -5.83 12.73 -9.16
C THR A 203 -7.20 13.41 -9.22
N ASP A 204 -7.59 13.88 -10.40
CA ASP A 204 -8.86 14.56 -10.60
C ASP A 204 -10.00 13.56 -10.79
N TRP A 205 -11.13 13.83 -10.16
CA TRP A 205 -12.37 13.09 -10.38
C TRP A 205 -12.96 13.48 -11.74
N ASP A 206 -13.25 12.48 -12.55
CA ASP A 206 -13.98 12.65 -13.80
C ASP A 206 -15.41 12.12 -13.64
N PRO A 207 -16.44 12.99 -13.58
CA PRO A 207 -17.84 12.59 -13.46
C PRO A 207 -18.34 11.74 -14.64
N SER A 208 -17.62 11.77 -15.78
CA SER A 208 -17.95 10.94 -16.92
C SER A 208 -17.54 9.49 -16.76
N MET A 209 -16.77 9.13 -15.71
CA MET A 209 -16.18 7.82 -15.51
C MET A 209 -17.21 6.79 -14.98
N PRO A 210 -17.69 5.82 -15.80
CA PRO A 210 -18.55 4.74 -15.33
C PRO A 210 -17.73 3.46 -15.17
N GLU A 211 -18.02 2.66 -14.14
CA GLU A 211 -17.38 1.36 -13.87
C GLU A 211 -17.30 0.44 -15.11
N SER A 212 -18.28 0.59 -16.01
CA SER A 212 -18.48 -0.22 -17.22
C SER A 212 -17.62 0.15 -18.44
N GLU A 213 -16.92 1.28 -18.46
CA GLU A 213 -16.25 1.76 -19.70
C GLU A 213 -14.88 1.12 -19.96
N ARG A 214 -14.24 0.49 -18.97
CA ARG A 214 -13.01 -0.29 -19.19
C ARG A 214 -13.22 -1.51 -20.10
N ASN A 215 -14.42 -2.10 -20.13
CA ASN A 215 -14.72 -3.31 -20.93
C ASN A 215 -15.35 -3.00 -22.31
N LYS A 216 -15.84 -1.78 -22.54
CA LYS A 216 -16.55 -1.41 -23.78
C LYS A 216 -15.61 -0.97 -24.91
N LEU A 217 -14.46 -0.39 -24.58
CA LEU A 217 -13.46 0.02 -25.57
C LEU A 217 -12.80 -1.17 -26.31
N ALA A 218 -12.74 -2.35 -25.68
CA ALA A 218 -12.21 -3.57 -26.31
C ALA A 218 -13.20 -4.23 -27.31
N ILE A 219 -14.52 -4.13 -27.04
CA ILE A 219 -15.56 -4.75 -27.87
C ILE A 219 -15.89 -3.88 -29.09
N GLY A 220 -15.93 -2.56 -28.91
CA GLY A 220 -16.20 -1.59 -30.00
C GLY A 220 -15.13 -1.60 -31.09
N ALA A 221 -13.85 -1.69 -30.72
CA ALA A 221 -12.75 -1.75 -31.67
C ALA A 221 -12.74 -3.05 -32.49
N SER A 222 -13.08 -4.17 -31.87
CA SER A 222 -13.13 -5.49 -32.52
C SER A 222 -14.26 -5.59 -33.55
N GLY A 223 -15.43 -5.01 -33.27
CA GLY A 223 -16.57 -4.96 -34.20
C GLY A 223 -16.30 -4.10 -35.44
N LEU A 224 -15.66 -2.94 -35.27
CA LEU A 224 -15.29 -2.05 -36.37
C LEU A 224 -14.29 -2.71 -37.34
N ILE A 225 -13.27 -3.40 -36.81
CA ILE A 225 -12.27 -4.09 -37.63
C ILE A 225 -12.93 -5.24 -38.44
N LEU A 226 -13.77 -6.05 -37.81
CA LEU A 226 -14.49 -7.13 -38.50
C LEU A 226 -15.44 -6.59 -39.59
N GLY A 227 -16.16 -5.49 -39.33
CA GLY A 227 -17.04 -4.86 -40.30
C GLY A 227 -16.31 -4.34 -41.54
N LEU A 228 -15.14 -3.72 -41.35
CA LEU A 228 -14.30 -3.23 -42.45
C LEU A 228 -13.76 -4.39 -43.32
N ILE A 229 -13.32 -5.49 -42.69
CA ILE A 229 -12.82 -6.67 -43.42
C ILE A 229 -13.93 -7.29 -44.28
N LEU A 230 -15.13 -7.47 -43.73
CA LEU A 230 -16.26 -8.06 -44.45
C LEU A 230 -16.72 -7.18 -45.62
N SER A 231 -16.76 -5.87 -45.41
CA SER A 231 -17.12 -4.91 -46.47
C SER A 231 -16.10 -4.89 -47.60
N LEU A 232 -14.80 -4.93 -47.28
CA LEU A 232 -13.73 -5.00 -48.27
C LEU A 232 -13.79 -6.32 -49.07
N ALA A 233 -13.98 -7.45 -48.38
CA ALA A 233 -14.13 -8.75 -49.03
C ALA A 233 -15.35 -8.79 -49.97
N GLY A 234 -16.50 -8.27 -49.52
CA GLY A 234 -17.72 -8.14 -50.33
C GLY A 234 -17.50 -7.27 -51.57
N PHE A 235 -16.82 -6.14 -51.42
CA PHE A 235 -16.49 -5.25 -52.54
C PHE A 235 -15.57 -5.92 -53.56
N ILE A 236 -14.53 -6.64 -53.12
CA ILE A 236 -13.63 -7.39 -54.00
C ILE A 236 -14.39 -8.50 -54.75
N TYR A 237 -15.27 -9.22 -54.06
CA TYR A 237 -16.13 -10.25 -54.67
C TYR A 237 -17.04 -9.64 -55.75
N TYR A 238 -17.72 -8.54 -55.44
CA TYR A 238 -18.60 -7.84 -56.38
C TYR A 238 -17.83 -7.39 -57.63
N LYS A 239 -16.64 -6.79 -57.46
CA LYS A 239 -15.81 -6.38 -58.60
C LYS A 239 -15.32 -7.55 -59.44
N ARG A 240 -14.96 -8.69 -58.82
CA ARG A 240 -14.58 -9.92 -59.55
C ARG A 240 -15.76 -10.48 -60.35
N LYS A 241 -16.96 -10.52 -59.78
CA LYS A 241 -18.17 -11.01 -60.46
C LYS A 241 -18.57 -10.10 -61.64
N SER A 242 -18.54 -8.79 -61.45
CA SER A 242 -18.82 -7.81 -62.52
C SER A 242 -17.84 -7.93 -63.71
N ARG A 243 -16.56 -8.22 -63.45
CA ARG A 243 -15.56 -8.46 -64.52
C ARG A 243 -15.74 -9.79 -65.26
N GLY A 244 -16.38 -10.78 -64.65
CA GLY A 244 -16.67 -12.07 -65.28
C GLY A 244 -17.86 -12.05 -66.24
N GLN A 245 -18.67 -10.98 -66.24
CA GLN A 245 -19.94 -10.92 -66.99
C GLN A 245 -19.84 -10.18 -68.34
N SER A 246 -18.66 -9.66 -68.71
CA SER A 246 -18.45 -8.85 -69.94
C SER A 246 -17.80 -9.58 -71.11
N ARG A 247 -17.79 -10.91 -71.15
CA ARG A 247 -17.38 -11.68 -72.35
C ARG A 247 -18.41 -12.74 -72.72
N ASN A 248 -19.40 -12.36 -73.53
CA ASN A 248 -20.11 -13.27 -74.43
C ASN A 248 -19.93 -12.75 -75.87
N PRO A 249 -19.37 -13.53 -76.81
CA PRO A 249 -19.25 -13.13 -78.21
C PRO A 249 -20.59 -13.29 -78.93
N THR A 250 -21.07 -12.22 -79.58
CA THR A 250 -22.17 -12.27 -80.54
C THR A 250 -21.74 -12.99 -81.81
N HIS A 251 -22.28 -14.19 -82.06
CA HIS A 251 -22.25 -14.85 -83.36
C HIS A 251 -23.17 -14.11 -84.34
N ARG A 252 -22.63 -13.70 -85.49
CA ARG A 252 -23.33 -13.09 -86.62
C ARG A 252 -23.75 -14.20 -87.60
N PRO A 253 -24.99 -14.24 -88.13
CA PRO A 253 -25.39 -15.20 -89.15
C PRO A 253 -24.98 -14.72 -90.55
N VAL A 254 -24.60 -15.65 -91.41
CA VAL A 254 -24.36 -15.44 -92.85
C VAL A 254 -25.46 -16.15 -93.62
N HIS A 255 -26.23 -15.38 -94.40
CA HIS A 255 -27.07 -15.86 -95.50
C HIS A 255 -26.72 -15.02 -96.73
N THR A 256 -26.06 -15.66 -97.71
CA THR A 256 -26.47 -15.86 -99.13
C THR A 256 -25.36 -16.61 -99.82
#